data_AF-A0A8J3DUW9-F1
#
_entry.id   AF-A0A8J3DUW9-F1
#
_cell.length_a   1.000
_cell.length_b   1.000
_cell.length_c   1.000
_cell.angle_alpha   90.00
_cell.angle_beta   90.00
_cell.angle_gamma   90.00
#
_symmetry.space_group_name_H-M   'P 1'
#
loop_
_entity.id
_entity.type
_entity.pdbx_description
1 polymer ?
#
loop_
_entity_poly.entity_id
_entity_poly.type
_entity_poly.pdbx_seq_one_letter_code
_entity_poly.pdbx_strand_id
1 'polypeptide(L)'
;MTRTSTLLAAASLAVLSATMAFAQTSPVPNNAQGEPAPVAEPKKTPDKPAEDSTSGDALPKIESLDTIPPVLEVIDPTVFAVRVVGPWSEGDLQGFSRVVLVAEGDTPKLYVQWVEQPSEGEPNIIATIEIAQVAEEKLVFGDIRVEASQNDASVFLDTRVDVQGFRETYVLNVGAPGRAQFGPATN
;
A
#
# COMPACT_ATOMS: atom_id res chain seq x y z
N MET A 1 -35.78 19.68 -52.68
CA MET A 1 -34.59 19.85 -53.54
C MET A 1 -33.46 18.99 -52.97
N THR A 2 -33.14 17.88 -53.64
CA THR A 2 -31.78 17.36 -53.98
C THR A 2 -30.57 18.06 -53.31
N ARG A 3 -29.51 17.43 -52.77
CA ARG A 3 -28.77 16.14 -52.87
C ARG A 3 -27.93 15.98 -51.57
N THR A 4 -27.80 14.81 -50.95
CA THR A 4 -26.63 13.88 -51.03
C THR A 4 -25.23 14.53 -50.99
N SER A 5 -24.41 14.21 -49.98
CA SER A 5 -23.00 13.74 -50.16
C SER A 5 -22.33 13.33 -48.85
N THR A 6 -22.07 12.03 -48.78
CA THR A 6 -21.13 11.32 -47.91
C THR A 6 -19.70 11.72 -48.24
N LEU A 7 -18.83 11.88 -47.25
CA LEU A 7 -17.37 11.79 -47.44
C LEU A 7 -16.74 11.03 -46.27
N LEU A 8 -16.42 9.78 -46.58
CA LEU A 8 -15.46 8.93 -45.89
C LEU A 8 -14.06 9.57 -46.04
N ALA A 9 -13.29 9.66 -44.97
CA ALA A 9 -11.84 9.79 -45.05
C ALA A 9 -11.21 8.75 -44.12
N ALA A 10 -10.57 7.78 -44.74
CA ALA A 10 -9.76 6.73 -44.11
C ALA A 10 -8.28 7.14 -44.12
N ALA A 11 -7.49 6.35 -43.37
CA ALA A 11 -6.03 6.29 -43.35
C ALA A 11 -5.35 7.32 -42.43
N SER A 12 -4.33 6.99 -41.65
CA SER A 12 -3.30 5.97 -41.87
C SER A 12 -2.79 5.40 -40.54
N LEU A 13 -2.59 4.09 -40.53
CA LEU A 13 -1.96 3.33 -39.45
C LEU A 13 -0.44 3.32 -39.70
N ALA A 14 0.34 4.04 -38.91
CA ALA A 14 1.79 3.95 -38.93
C ALA A 14 2.25 2.97 -37.84
N VAL A 15 2.65 1.77 -38.27
CA VAL A 15 3.29 0.78 -37.39
C VAL A 15 4.77 1.13 -37.31
N LEU A 16 5.20 1.65 -36.15
CA LEU A 16 6.61 1.90 -35.86
C LEU A 16 7.15 0.68 -35.10
N SER A 17 7.91 -0.17 -35.80
CA SER A 17 8.61 -1.29 -35.17
C SER A 17 9.88 -0.77 -34.50
N ALA A 18 9.87 -0.66 -33.17
CA ALA A 18 11.06 -0.42 -32.37
C ALA A 18 11.74 -1.75 -32.04
N THR A 19 12.91 -1.99 -32.65
CA THR A 19 13.83 -3.06 -32.27
C THR A 19 14.44 -2.77 -30.90
N MET A 20 14.11 -3.58 -29.89
CA MET A 20 14.83 -3.58 -28.62
C MET A 20 16.19 -4.25 -28.78
N ALA A 21 17.26 -3.51 -28.50
CA ALA A 21 18.59 -4.07 -28.28
C ALA A 21 18.66 -4.60 -26.84
N PHE A 22 18.77 -5.91 -26.69
CA PHE A 22 19.06 -6.54 -25.41
C PHE A 22 20.54 -6.32 -25.07
N ALA A 23 20.82 -5.49 -24.06
CA ALA A 23 22.13 -5.44 -23.44
C ALA A 23 22.32 -6.72 -22.60
N GLN A 24 23.27 -7.56 -23.02
CA GLN A 24 23.75 -8.69 -22.21
C GLN A 24 24.45 -8.15 -20.97
N THR A 25 23.86 -8.34 -19.79
CA THR A 25 24.57 -8.20 -18.52
C THR A 25 25.30 -9.50 -18.21
N SER A 26 26.61 -9.39 -17.98
CA SER A 26 27.47 -10.52 -17.61
C SER A 26 27.05 -11.12 -16.26
N PRO A 27 27.19 -12.45 -16.07
CA PRO A 27 26.96 -13.07 -14.78
C PRO A 27 28.00 -12.62 -13.75
N VAL A 28 27.52 -12.17 -12.59
CA VAL A 28 28.34 -11.91 -11.40
C VAL A 28 28.79 -13.25 -10.82
N PRO A 29 30.10 -13.46 -10.53
CA PRO A 29 30.56 -14.67 -9.87
C PRO A 29 30.03 -14.77 -8.44
N ASN A 30 29.37 -15.90 -8.17
CA ASN A 30 28.90 -16.34 -6.86
C ASN A 30 30.10 -16.58 -5.94
N ASN A 31 30.32 -15.68 -4.99
CA ASN A 31 31.42 -15.80 -4.04
C ASN A 31 31.02 -16.71 -2.87
N ALA A 32 31.87 -17.69 -2.65
CA ALA A 32 31.79 -18.76 -1.67
C ALA A 32 31.33 -18.32 -0.27
N GLN A 33 30.29 -19.01 0.22
CA GLN A 33 30.39 -19.92 1.37
C GLN A 33 31.21 -19.39 2.55
N GLY A 34 30.57 -18.51 3.34
CA GLY A 34 30.97 -18.19 4.69
C GLY A 34 30.63 -19.32 5.66
N GLU A 35 31.66 -19.80 6.34
CA GLU A 35 31.71 -20.80 7.41
C GLU A 35 30.70 -20.49 8.54
N PRO A 36 29.88 -21.47 9.01
CA PRO A 36 29.07 -21.27 10.20
C PRO A 36 29.94 -21.23 11.46
N ALA A 37 29.84 -20.15 12.21
CA ALA A 37 30.47 -19.99 13.52
C ALA A 37 30.00 -21.10 14.51
N PRO A 38 30.88 -21.54 15.43
CA PRO A 38 30.54 -22.58 16.40
C PRO A 38 29.46 -22.11 17.39
N VAL A 39 28.44 -22.95 17.54
CA VAL A 39 27.36 -22.84 18.52
C VAL A 39 27.94 -22.97 19.93
N ALA A 40 27.83 -21.91 20.74
CA ALA A 40 28.15 -21.95 22.16
C ALA A 40 27.11 -22.77 22.92
N GLU A 41 27.59 -23.69 23.76
CA GLU A 41 26.79 -24.57 24.62
C GLU A 41 25.94 -23.78 25.65
N PRO A 42 24.68 -24.19 25.90
CA PRO A 42 23.86 -23.61 26.96
C PRO A 42 24.28 -24.18 28.32
N LYS A 43 24.79 -23.30 29.21
CA LYS A 43 24.98 -23.64 30.62
C LYS A 43 23.62 -23.79 31.32
N LYS A 44 23.34 -25.01 31.78
CA LYS A 44 22.31 -25.30 32.79
C LYS A 44 22.80 -24.86 34.18
N THR A 45 21.96 -24.13 34.89
CA THR A 45 21.92 -24.13 36.37
C THR A 45 20.45 -24.17 36.80
N PRO A 46 20.03 -25.12 37.66
CA PRO A 46 18.70 -25.12 38.26
C PRO A 46 18.69 -24.59 39.70
N ASP A 47 17.44 -24.41 40.17
CA ASP A 47 16.90 -24.11 41.51
C ASP A 47 16.58 -22.64 41.82
N LYS A 48 15.29 -22.20 41.75
CA LYS A 48 14.11 -22.35 42.65
C LYS A 48 14.11 -21.31 43.79
N PRO A 49 12.94 -20.97 44.39
CA PRO A 49 12.11 -19.81 44.09
C PRO A 49 12.16 -18.75 45.20
N ALA A 50 12.15 -17.46 44.85
CA ALA A 50 11.74 -16.42 45.78
C ALA A 50 10.41 -15.87 45.27
N GLU A 51 9.34 -16.26 45.97
CA GLU A 51 8.07 -15.56 45.96
C GLU A 51 8.31 -14.15 46.51
N ASP A 52 8.34 -13.15 45.63
CA ASP A 52 8.09 -11.77 46.03
C ASP A 52 6.75 -11.36 45.41
N SER A 53 5.70 -11.59 46.18
CA SER A 53 4.35 -11.12 45.87
C SER A 53 4.24 -9.67 46.30
N THR A 54 4.72 -8.75 45.47
CA THR A 54 4.28 -7.36 45.49
C THR A 54 3.17 -7.18 44.46
N SER A 55 2.01 -7.78 44.75
CA SER A 55 0.74 -7.39 44.14
C SER A 55 0.42 -5.97 44.58
N GLY A 56 0.79 -5.01 43.73
CA GLY A 56 0.54 -3.59 43.95
C GLY A 56 0.88 -2.74 42.74
N ASP A 57 0.85 -3.31 41.53
CA ASP A 57 0.86 -2.50 40.31
C ASP A 57 -0.49 -1.80 40.21
N ALA A 58 -0.57 -0.63 40.85
CA ALA A 58 -1.57 0.37 40.52
C ALA A 58 -1.48 0.59 39.01
N LEU A 59 -2.57 0.29 38.30
CA LEU A 59 -2.70 0.65 36.88
C LEU A 59 -2.20 2.09 36.71
N PRO A 60 -1.37 2.36 35.68
CA PRO A 60 -0.85 3.70 35.45
C PRO A 60 -2.03 4.67 35.45
N LYS A 61 -1.95 5.68 36.32
CA LYS A 61 -2.94 6.74 36.38
C LYS A 61 -2.90 7.42 35.01
N ILE A 62 -3.92 7.18 34.19
CA ILE A 62 -4.09 7.85 32.91
C ILE A 62 -4.31 9.32 33.26
N GLU A 63 -3.29 10.15 33.07
CA GLU A 63 -3.44 11.60 33.16
C GLU A 63 -4.54 12.02 32.16
N SER A 64 -5.39 12.95 32.58
CA SER A 64 -6.57 13.32 31.81
C SER A 64 -6.19 13.68 30.37
N LEU A 65 -6.82 13.02 29.42
CA LEU A 65 -6.71 13.24 27.97
C LEU A 65 -7.41 14.56 27.57
N ASP A 66 -7.17 15.65 28.31
CA ASP A 66 -7.91 16.90 28.17
C ASP A 66 -7.63 17.63 26.85
N THR A 67 -6.76 17.09 25.99
CA THR A 67 -6.53 17.62 24.64
C THR A 67 -6.37 16.50 23.63
N ILE A 68 -7.46 16.19 22.94
CA ILE A 68 -7.43 15.41 21.70
C ILE A 68 -6.90 16.33 20.59
N PRO A 69 -5.87 15.93 19.83
CA PRO A 69 -5.44 16.70 18.67
C PRO A 69 -6.61 16.91 17.70
N PRO A 70 -6.81 18.12 17.12
CA PRO A 70 -7.92 18.39 16.20
C PRO A 70 -8.05 17.39 15.04
N VAL A 71 -6.92 16.85 14.57
CA VAL A 71 -6.87 15.83 13.51
C VAL A 71 -7.58 14.51 13.88
N LEU A 72 -7.78 14.24 15.17
CA LEU A 72 -8.45 13.04 15.68
C LEU A 72 -9.91 13.31 16.08
N GLU A 73 -10.40 14.55 15.98
CA GLU A 73 -11.77 14.90 16.39
C GLU A 73 -12.84 14.29 15.46
N VAL A 74 -12.52 14.12 14.17
CA VAL A 74 -13.46 13.64 13.15
C VAL A 74 -12.80 12.57 12.29
N ILE A 75 -12.76 11.34 12.80
CA ILE A 75 -12.47 10.14 12.00
C ILE A 75 -13.74 9.29 12.00
N ASP A 76 -14.24 8.97 10.82
CA ASP A 76 -15.39 8.08 10.71
C ASP A 76 -15.04 6.70 11.32
N PRO A 77 -15.86 6.15 12.23
CA PRO A 77 -15.55 4.90 12.92
C PRO A 77 -15.46 3.67 11.99
N THR A 78 -15.93 3.78 10.75
CA THR A 78 -15.77 2.74 9.73
C THR A 78 -14.37 2.72 9.12
N VAL A 79 -13.58 3.80 9.24
CA VAL A 79 -12.19 3.83 8.77
C VAL A 79 -11.31 3.06 9.75
N PHE A 80 -10.81 1.90 9.31
CA PHE A 80 -9.99 1.04 10.17
C PHE A 80 -8.50 1.04 9.78
N ALA A 81 -8.15 1.53 8.60
CA ALA A 81 -6.75 1.75 8.23
C ALA A 81 -6.58 2.92 7.26
N VAL A 82 -5.55 3.71 7.51
CA VAL A 82 -5.01 4.71 6.59
C VAL A 82 -3.51 4.48 6.48
N ARG A 83 -2.99 4.43 5.25
CA ARG A 83 -1.54 4.32 4.98
C ARG A 83 -1.14 5.35 3.93
N VAL A 84 -0.15 6.17 4.25
CA VAL A 84 0.51 7.01 3.24
C VAL A 84 1.32 6.10 2.32
N VAL A 85 1.15 6.30 1.02
CA VAL A 85 1.66 5.40 -0.02
C VAL A 85 2.91 5.97 -0.68
N GLY A 86 2.97 7.28 -0.89
CA GLY A 86 4.14 7.92 -1.50
C GLY A 86 3.85 9.34 -1.95
N PRO A 87 4.88 10.12 -2.30
CA PRO A 87 4.70 11.42 -2.93
C PRO A 87 4.18 11.28 -4.36
N TRP A 88 3.53 12.32 -4.86
CA TRP A 88 3.22 12.46 -6.29
C TRP A 88 3.46 13.91 -6.72
N SER A 89 3.75 14.10 -8.01
CA SER A 89 3.81 15.40 -8.65
C SER A 89 3.23 15.33 -10.06
N GLU A 90 2.47 16.35 -10.45
CA GLU A 90 1.90 16.50 -11.79
C GLU A 90 1.79 17.99 -12.15
N GLY A 91 2.66 18.45 -13.06
CA GLY A 91 2.78 19.88 -13.37
C GLY A 91 3.26 20.67 -12.16
N ASP A 92 2.50 21.71 -11.78
CA ASP A 92 2.79 22.55 -10.60
C ASP A 92 2.16 21.99 -9.31
N LEU A 93 1.40 20.89 -9.40
CA LEU A 93 0.76 20.24 -8.25
C LEU A 93 1.68 19.18 -7.66
N GLN A 94 1.72 19.12 -6.34
CA GLN A 94 2.46 18.10 -5.60
C GLN A 94 1.72 17.72 -4.32
N GLY A 95 2.00 16.53 -3.83
CA GLY A 95 1.42 16.05 -2.59
C GLY A 95 1.79 14.62 -2.29
N PHE A 96 0.89 13.91 -1.61
CA PHE A 96 1.05 12.50 -1.31
C PHE A 96 -0.22 11.71 -1.59
N SER A 97 -0.06 10.44 -1.89
CA SER A 97 -1.14 9.49 -2.02
C SER A 97 -1.30 8.70 -0.73
N ARG A 98 -2.51 8.26 -0.43
CA ARG A 98 -2.81 7.35 0.68
C ARG A 98 -3.84 6.31 0.26
N VAL A 99 -3.75 5.13 0.86
CA VAL A 99 -4.86 4.16 0.85
C VAL A 99 -5.69 4.31 2.11
N VAL A 100 -7.00 4.18 1.95
CA VAL A 100 -7.99 4.22 3.03
C VAL A 100 -8.82 2.96 2.93
N LEU A 101 -8.87 2.19 4.03
CA LEU A 101 -9.75 1.04 4.15
C LEU A 101 -10.93 1.38 5.06
N VAL A 102 -12.12 1.11 4.54
CA VAL A 102 -13.40 1.40 5.19
C VAL A 102 -14.14 0.09 5.38
N ALA A 103 -14.61 -0.18 6.60
CA ALA A 103 -15.39 -1.36 6.92
C ALA A 103 -16.79 -1.25 6.30
N GLU A 104 -17.20 -2.27 5.53
CA GLU A 104 -18.55 -2.33 4.92
C GLU A 104 -19.07 -3.78 4.92
N GLY A 105 -19.86 -4.13 5.93
CA GLY A 105 -20.30 -5.52 6.12
C GLY A 105 -19.10 -6.44 6.33
N ASP A 106 -19.02 -7.52 5.54
CA ASP A 106 -17.97 -8.54 5.65
C ASP A 106 -16.73 -8.27 4.79
N THR A 107 -16.81 -7.31 3.85
CA THR A 107 -15.73 -7.00 2.92
C THR A 107 -15.40 -5.51 2.97
N PRO A 108 -14.15 -5.13 3.26
CA PRO A 108 -13.79 -3.72 3.32
C PRO A 108 -13.81 -3.09 1.92
N LYS A 109 -14.09 -1.80 1.85
CA LYS A 109 -13.80 -0.98 0.67
C LYS A 109 -12.39 -0.42 0.74
N LEU A 110 -11.70 -0.43 -0.39
CA LEU A 110 -10.37 0.15 -0.56
C LEU A 110 -10.45 1.39 -1.44
N TYR A 111 -9.97 2.50 -0.91
CA TYR A 111 -9.86 3.77 -1.63
C TYR A 111 -8.41 4.19 -1.77
N VAL A 112 -8.09 4.82 -2.89
CA VAL A 112 -6.86 5.59 -3.10
C VAL A 112 -7.24 7.06 -3.13
N GLN A 113 -6.55 7.87 -2.33
CA GLN A 113 -6.74 9.31 -2.30
C GLN A 113 -5.43 10.02 -2.63
N TRP A 114 -5.52 11.08 -3.42
CA TRP A 114 -4.41 11.99 -3.68
C TRP A 114 -4.69 13.28 -2.95
N VAL A 115 -3.81 13.62 -2.02
CA VAL A 115 -3.88 14.82 -1.21
C VAL A 115 -2.84 15.79 -1.73
N GLU A 116 -3.29 16.92 -2.27
CA GLU A 116 -2.44 18.04 -2.61
C GLU A 116 -1.90 18.67 -1.33
N GLN A 117 -0.61 18.98 -1.34
CA GLN A 117 0.05 19.69 -0.26
C GLN A 117 0.59 21.03 -0.79
N PRO A 118 -0.23 22.11 -0.73
CA PRO A 118 0.20 23.41 -1.21
C PRO A 118 1.28 24.00 -0.30
N SER A 119 2.06 24.96 -0.81
CA SER A 119 3.06 25.69 -0.02
C SER A 119 2.43 26.56 1.06
N GLU A 120 1.19 27.00 0.83
CA GLU A 120 0.38 27.78 1.76
C GLU A 120 -1.05 27.23 1.77
N GLY A 121 -1.68 27.17 2.94
CA GLY A 121 -3.05 26.65 3.11
C GLY A 121 -3.12 25.22 3.62
N GLU A 122 -4.34 24.67 3.62
CA GLU A 122 -4.62 23.33 4.13
C GLU A 122 -4.52 22.27 3.02
N PRO A 123 -4.07 21.04 3.33
CA PRO A 123 -4.08 19.93 2.38
C PRO A 123 -5.49 19.64 1.86
N ASN A 124 -5.62 19.33 0.58
CA ASN A 124 -6.91 19.06 -0.06
C ASN A 124 -6.90 17.73 -0.82
N ILE A 125 -7.99 16.97 -0.72
CA ILE A 125 -8.16 15.75 -1.52
C ILE A 125 -8.57 16.16 -2.93
N ILE A 126 -7.70 15.93 -3.91
CA ILE A 126 -7.94 16.32 -5.31
C ILE A 126 -8.46 15.18 -6.18
N ALA A 127 -8.26 13.94 -5.76
CA ALA A 127 -8.79 12.76 -6.42
C ALA A 127 -9.04 11.64 -5.41
N THR A 128 -10.08 10.84 -5.68
CA THR A 128 -10.37 9.59 -4.96
C THR A 128 -10.80 8.53 -5.96
N ILE A 129 -10.25 7.32 -5.84
CA ILE A 129 -10.66 6.15 -6.60
C ILE A 129 -11.04 5.03 -5.63
N GLU A 130 -12.18 4.40 -5.86
CA GLU A 130 -12.52 3.11 -5.24
C GLU A 130 -11.93 1.97 -6.07
N ILE A 131 -11.28 1.02 -5.41
CA ILE A 131 -10.81 -0.22 -6.03
C ILE A 131 -11.94 -1.26 -5.90
N ALA A 132 -12.90 -1.19 -6.84
CA ALA A 132 -14.12 -1.99 -6.80
C ALA A 132 -13.86 -3.51 -6.77
N GLN A 133 -12.74 -3.95 -7.35
CA GLN A 133 -12.32 -5.36 -7.37
C GLN A 133 -12.22 -5.97 -5.96
N VAL A 134 -11.88 -5.18 -4.94
CA VAL A 134 -11.82 -5.67 -3.55
C VAL A 134 -13.19 -6.17 -3.09
N ALA A 135 -14.26 -5.43 -3.41
CA ALA A 135 -15.63 -5.82 -3.07
C ALA A 135 -16.11 -6.98 -3.96
N GLU A 136 -15.81 -6.94 -5.26
CA GLU A 136 -16.21 -7.97 -6.23
C GLU A 136 -15.61 -9.34 -5.90
N GLU A 137 -14.33 -9.38 -5.51
CA GLU A 137 -13.58 -10.60 -5.18
C GLU A 137 -13.66 -10.96 -3.69
N LYS A 138 -14.35 -10.15 -2.87
CA LYS A 138 -14.51 -10.35 -1.41
C LYS A 138 -13.18 -10.45 -0.67
N LEU A 139 -12.21 -9.62 -1.06
CA LEU A 139 -10.85 -9.67 -0.52
C LEU A 139 -10.81 -9.10 0.90
N VAL A 140 -10.17 -9.84 1.80
CA VAL A 140 -9.89 -9.39 3.17
C VAL A 140 -8.39 -9.41 3.39
N PHE A 141 -7.81 -8.24 3.61
CA PHE A 141 -6.37 -8.07 3.76
C PHE A 141 -5.92 -8.24 5.22
N GLY A 142 -4.82 -8.95 5.41
CA GLY A 142 -4.17 -9.14 6.72
C GLY A 142 -2.95 -8.23 6.92
N ASP A 143 -2.21 -7.93 5.85
CA ASP A 143 -1.01 -7.08 5.89
C ASP A 143 -0.95 -6.15 4.67
N ILE A 144 -0.33 -4.99 4.85
CA ILE A 144 -0.16 -3.96 3.82
C ILE A 144 1.28 -3.46 3.88
N ARG A 145 2.00 -3.66 2.78
CA ARG A 145 3.38 -3.16 2.59
C ARG A 145 3.40 -2.11 1.49
N VAL A 146 4.25 -1.10 1.65
CA VAL A 146 4.36 0.01 0.69
C VAL A 146 5.80 0.09 0.21
N GLU A 147 5.96 0.13 -1.11
CA GLU A 147 7.22 0.41 -1.78
C GLU A 147 7.03 1.70 -2.59
N ALA A 148 7.47 2.81 -2.00
CA ALA A 148 7.38 4.13 -2.62
C ALA A 148 8.60 4.43 -3.49
N SER A 149 8.36 5.06 -4.62
CA SER A 149 9.35 5.68 -5.51
C SER A 149 9.02 7.17 -5.65
N GLN A 150 9.72 7.90 -6.53
CA GLN A 150 9.66 9.37 -6.56
C GLN A 150 8.28 9.91 -6.98
N ASN A 151 7.57 9.22 -7.87
CA ASN A 151 6.28 9.67 -8.43
C ASN A 151 5.23 8.55 -8.51
N ASP A 152 5.57 7.38 -8.03
CA ASP A 152 4.77 6.18 -8.07
C ASP A 152 5.02 5.36 -6.82
N ALA A 153 4.11 4.43 -6.53
CA ALA A 153 4.25 3.51 -5.43
C ALA A 153 3.51 2.21 -5.72
N SER A 154 4.09 1.11 -5.25
CA SER A 154 3.45 -0.19 -5.22
C SER A 154 3.03 -0.52 -3.81
N VAL A 155 1.74 -0.78 -3.62
CA VAL A 155 1.18 -1.23 -2.35
C VAL A 155 0.87 -2.71 -2.49
N PHE A 156 1.56 -3.54 -1.70
CA PHE A 156 1.33 -4.97 -1.65
C PHE A 156 0.32 -5.27 -0.55
N LEU A 157 -0.79 -5.90 -0.91
CA LEU A 157 -1.87 -6.26 -0.01
C LEU A 157 -1.93 -7.79 0.07
N ASP A 158 -1.58 -8.33 1.22
CA ASP A 158 -1.65 -9.76 1.43
C ASP A 158 -3.00 -10.13 2.04
N THR A 159 -3.67 -11.14 1.46
CA THR A 159 -4.92 -11.66 2.02
C THR A 159 -4.67 -12.34 3.37
N ARG A 160 -5.75 -12.52 4.13
CA ARG A 160 -5.72 -13.43 5.27
C ARG A 160 -5.36 -14.84 4.81
N VAL A 161 -4.68 -15.57 5.69
CA VAL A 161 -4.40 -17.00 5.49
C VAL A 161 -5.73 -17.74 5.39
N ASP A 162 -5.90 -18.48 4.32
CA ASP A 162 -7.11 -19.28 4.06
C ASP A 162 -7.10 -20.60 4.87
N VAL A 163 -8.14 -21.41 4.67
CA VAL A 163 -8.29 -22.71 5.35
C VAL A 163 -7.22 -23.73 4.94
N GLN A 164 -6.52 -23.51 3.82
CA GLN A 164 -5.45 -24.35 3.30
C GLN A 164 -4.07 -23.85 3.75
N GLY A 165 -3.99 -22.70 4.43
CA GLY A 165 -2.73 -22.10 4.86
C GLY A 165 -2.09 -21.19 3.81
N PHE A 166 -2.77 -20.91 2.70
CA PHE A 166 -2.27 -20.04 1.64
C PHE A 166 -2.68 -18.59 1.86
N ARG A 167 -1.84 -17.68 1.36
CA ARG A 167 -2.12 -16.25 1.25
C ARG A 167 -1.91 -15.84 -0.19
N GLU A 168 -2.78 -15.01 -0.71
CA GLU A 168 -2.59 -14.35 -1.99
C GLU A 168 -2.01 -12.97 -1.75
N THR A 169 -1.20 -12.49 -2.68
CA THR A 169 -0.69 -11.12 -2.67
C THR A 169 -1.27 -10.39 -3.87
N TYR A 170 -1.87 -9.24 -3.61
CA TYR A 170 -2.33 -8.30 -4.62
C TYR A 170 -1.39 -7.10 -4.64
N VAL A 171 -1.24 -6.47 -5.79
CA VAL A 171 -0.51 -5.22 -5.95
C VAL A 171 -1.45 -4.13 -6.41
N LEU A 172 -1.37 -3.00 -5.73
CA LEU A 172 -1.97 -1.75 -6.13
C LEU A 172 -0.84 -0.79 -6.54
N ASN A 173 -0.72 -0.52 -7.83
CA ASN A 173 0.18 0.50 -8.35
C ASN A 173 -0.54 1.85 -8.34
N VAL A 174 0.03 2.82 -7.64
CA VAL A 174 -0.49 4.18 -7.49
C VAL A 174 0.45 5.13 -8.22
N GLY A 175 -0.07 5.87 -9.19
CA GLY A 175 0.67 6.89 -9.93
C GLY A 175 0.12 8.30 -9.67
N ALA A 176 0.14 9.13 -10.71
CA ALA A 176 -0.46 10.47 -10.71
C ALA A 176 -1.95 10.46 -10.29
N PRO A 177 -2.53 11.60 -9.86
CA PRO A 177 -3.92 11.71 -9.48
C PRO A 177 -4.89 11.03 -10.45
N GLY A 178 -5.71 10.12 -9.93
CA GLY A 178 -6.67 9.36 -10.73
C GLY A 178 -6.08 8.17 -11.50
N ARG A 179 -4.80 7.80 -11.27
CA ARG A 179 -4.17 6.61 -11.87
C ARG A 179 -3.85 5.58 -10.80
N ALA A 180 -4.68 4.54 -10.74
CA ALA A 180 -4.47 3.38 -9.91
C ALA A 180 -4.73 2.10 -10.72
N GLN A 181 -3.89 1.08 -10.53
CA GLN A 181 -4.08 -0.24 -11.12
C GLN A 181 -3.96 -1.30 -10.04
N PHE A 182 -4.99 -2.14 -9.93
CA PHE A 182 -5.05 -3.22 -8.95
C PHE A 182 -5.10 -4.57 -9.67
N GLY A 183 -4.41 -5.56 -9.11
CA GLY A 183 -4.50 -6.95 -9.57
C GLY A 183 -3.62 -7.89 -8.76
N PRO A 184 -3.61 -9.19 -9.10
CA PRO A 184 -2.73 -10.16 -8.46
C PRO A 184 -1.26 -9.78 -8.65
N ALA A 185 -0.44 -9.98 -7.62
CA ALA A 185 1.00 -9.84 -7.75
C ALA A 185 1.54 -11.03 -8.57
N THR A 186 1.88 -10.78 -9.84
CA THR A 186 2.56 -11.77 -10.68
C THR A 186 4.06 -11.68 -10.46
N ASN A 187 4.71 -12.82 -10.17
CA ASN A 187 6.16 -12.96 -10.22
C ASN A 187 6.66 -13.15 -11.65
#